data_AF-A0A0G1XU46-F1
#
_entry.id   AF-A0A0G1XU46-F1
#
_cell.length_a   1.000
_cell.length_b   1.000
_cell.length_c   1.000
_cell.angle_alpha   90.00
_cell.angle_beta   90.00
_cell.angle_gamma   90.00
#
_symmetry.space_group_name_H-M   'P 1'
#
loop_
_entity.id
_entity.type
_entity.pdbx_description
1 polymer ?
#
loop_
_entity_poly.entity_id
_entity_poly.type
_entity_poly.pdbx_seq_one_letter_code
_entity_poly.pdbx_strand_id
1 'polypeptide(L)'
;MFMNKLMKFALPLATFLPLIAGAQDLLDTVSTVDTIIRAIVPIVMVLAILYFFWGLVKYIQSAGDPEKASDGKSIMIYGIVALFVMAAVWGLVELLSNTFVGAGGRAPNPADLLPR
;
A
#
# COMPACT_ATOMS: atom_id res chain seq x y z
N MET A 1 -4.13 49.38 25.82
CA MET A 1 -5.48 49.19 25.22
C MET A 1 -5.47 48.61 23.79
N PHE A 2 -4.36 48.67 23.05
CA PHE A 2 -4.25 48.16 21.67
C PHE A 2 -4.17 46.62 21.56
N MET A 3 -3.51 45.95 22.52
CA MET A 3 -3.26 44.50 22.53
C MET A 3 -4.55 43.66 22.51
N ASN A 4 -5.61 44.12 23.20
CA ASN A 4 -6.91 43.44 23.22
C ASN A 4 -7.70 43.54 21.90
N LYS A 5 -7.36 44.46 20.99
CA LYS A 5 -7.99 44.54 19.66
C LYS A 5 -7.31 43.61 18.65
N LEU A 6 -5.99 43.48 18.72
CA LEU A 6 -5.19 42.54 17.91
C LEU A 6 -5.54 41.07 18.24
N MET A 7 -5.66 40.76 19.53
CA MET A 7 -5.95 39.40 19.99
C MET A 7 -7.36 38.92 19.59
N LYS A 8 -8.35 39.84 19.51
CA LYS A 8 -9.72 39.55 19.04
C LYS A 8 -9.81 39.35 17.52
N PHE A 9 -8.88 39.93 16.76
CA PHE A 9 -8.82 39.77 15.30
C PHE A 9 -8.10 38.48 14.87
N ALA A 10 -7.14 38.00 15.69
CA ALA A 10 -6.45 36.73 15.47
C ALA A 10 -7.22 35.50 16.00
N LEU A 11 -8.15 35.70 16.94
CA LEU A 11 -8.97 34.63 17.54
C LEU A 11 -9.82 33.83 16.53
N PRO A 12 -10.49 34.42 15.51
CA PRO A 12 -11.22 33.63 14.51
C PRO A 12 -10.29 32.77 13.65
N LEU A 13 -9.03 33.19 13.41
CA LEU A 13 -8.04 32.37 12.70
C LEU A 13 -7.55 31.21 13.59
N ALA A 14 -7.41 31.44 14.89
CA ALA A 14 -7.08 30.39 15.86
C ALA A 14 -8.18 29.32 15.99
N THR A 15 -9.46 29.66 15.76
CA THR A 15 -10.56 28.67 15.70
C THR A 15 -10.60 27.84 14.42
N PHE A 16 -9.81 28.20 13.40
CA PHE A 16 -9.55 27.35 12.22
C PHE A 16 -8.30 26.46 12.38
N LEU A 17 -7.46 26.67 13.41
CA LEU A 17 -6.35 25.76 13.72
C LEU A 17 -6.81 24.31 14.01
N PRO A 18 -7.95 24.05 14.69
CA PRO A 18 -8.47 22.70 14.88
C PRO A 18 -8.84 22.00 13.56
N LEU A 19 -9.17 22.74 12.49
CA LEU A 19 -9.39 22.17 11.15
C LEU A 19 -8.07 21.67 10.53
N ILE A 20 -6.95 22.32 10.84
CA ILE A 20 -5.61 21.93 10.39
C ILE A 20 -5.02 20.85 11.32
N ALA A 21 -5.30 20.91 12.62
CA ALA A 21 -4.94 19.88 13.59
C ALA A 21 -5.66 18.56 13.29
N GLY A 22 -6.97 18.62 12.99
CA GLY A 22 -7.72 17.45 12.51
C GLY A 22 -7.24 16.95 11.14
N ALA A 23 -6.70 17.82 10.28
CA ALA A 23 -6.07 17.40 9.03
C ALA A 23 -4.71 16.71 9.27
N GLN A 24 -3.92 17.15 10.24
CA GLN A 24 -2.70 16.44 10.68
C GLN A 24 -3.03 15.08 11.30
N ASP A 25 -4.05 14.98 12.14
CA ASP A 25 -4.51 13.69 12.68
C ASP A 25 -4.95 12.71 11.57
N LEU A 26 -5.61 13.22 10.52
CA LEU A 26 -5.99 12.41 9.36
C LEU A 26 -4.77 11.97 8.54
N LEU A 27 -3.83 12.87 8.29
CA LEU A 27 -2.60 12.54 7.56
C LEU A 27 -1.70 11.56 8.33
N ASP A 28 -1.62 11.72 9.65
CA ASP A 28 -0.87 10.82 10.55
C ASP A 28 -1.55 9.45 10.64
N THR A 29 -2.88 9.40 10.67
CA THR A 29 -3.65 8.14 10.62
C THR A 29 -3.42 7.41 9.29
N VAL A 30 -3.49 8.13 8.16
CA VAL A 30 -3.26 7.54 6.83
C VAL A 30 -1.82 7.03 6.69
N SER A 31 -0.84 7.80 7.17
CA SER A 31 0.58 7.40 7.18
C SER A 31 0.83 6.15 8.02
N THR A 32 0.19 6.07 9.19
CA THR A 32 0.26 4.90 10.08
C THR A 32 -0.32 3.66 9.39
N VAL A 33 -1.48 3.80 8.75
CA VAL A 33 -2.13 2.70 8.02
C VAL A 33 -1.29 2.25 6.82
N ASP A 34 -0.72 3.18 6.03
CA ASP A 34 0.16 2.85 4.90
C ASP A 34 1.39 2.06 5.37
N THR A 35 2.01 2.48 6.48
CA THR A 35 3.15 1.77 7.09
C THR A 35 2.79 0.34 7.48
N ILE A 36 1.63 0.14 8.10
CA ILE A 36 1.14 -1.19 8.50
C ILE A 36 0.86 -2.06 7.28
N ILE A 37 0.18 -1.53 6.26
CA ILE A 37 -0.14 -2.27 5.03
C ILE A 37 1.15 -2.68 4.33
N ARG A 38 2.12 -1.77 4.17
CA ARG A 38 3.41 -2.08 3.55
C ARG A 38 4.19 -3.16 4.27
N ALA A 39 4.04 -3.27 5.60
CA ALA A 39 4.67 -4.32 6.39
C ALA A 39 3.93 -5.67 6.27
N ILE A 40 2.60 -5.67 6.25
CA ILE A 40 1.78 -6.90 6.22
C ILE A 40 1.79 -7.56 4.84
N VAL A 41 1.73 -6.78 3.76
CA VAL A 41 1.63 -7.33 2.40
C VAL A 41 2.74 -8.34 2.05
N PRO A 42 4.05 -8.06 2.27
CA PRO A 42 5.09 -9.06 1.99
C PRO A 42 4.96 -10.33 2.85
N ILE A 43 4.47 -10.21 4.09
CA ILE A 43 4.23 -11.36 4.98
C ILE A 43 3.13 -12.24 4.39
N VAL A 44 2.00 -11.64 3.98
CA VAL A 44 0.88 -12.36 3.36
C VAL A 44 1.30 -12.99 2.03
N MET A 45 2.16 -12.32 1.25
CA MET A 45 2.70 -12.87 0.01
C MET A 45 3.48 -14.17 0.27
N VAL A 46 4.36 -14.18 1.28
CA VAL A 46 5.11 -15.39 1.67
C VAL A 46 4.16 -16.49 2.15
N LEU A 47 3.17 -16.15 2.97
CA LEU A 47 2.17 -17.12 3.44
C LEU A 47 1.34 -17.71 2.29
N ALA A 48 0.95 -16.91 1.30
CA ALA A 48 0.22 -17.38 0.13
C ALA A 48 1.07 -18.35 -0.72
N ILE A 49 2.36 -18.07 -0.88
CA ILE A 49 3.30 -18.98 -1.54
C ILE A 49 3.38 -20.31 -0.76
N LEU A 50 3.53 -20.26 0.56
CA LEU A 50 3.55 -21.48 1.39
C LEU A 50 2.23 -22.27 1.30
N TYR A 51 1.09 -21.59 1.30
CA TYR A 51 -0.22 -22.22 1.16
C TYR A 51 -0.40 -22.88 -0.22
N PHE A 52 0.10 -22.24 -1.27
CA PHE A 52 0.16 -22.83 -2.61
C PHE A 52 1.02 -24.11 -2.62
N PHE A 53 2.21 -24.08 -2.02
CA PHE A 53 3.07 -25.27 -1.93
C PHE A 53 2.44 -26.38 -1.08
N TRP A 54 1.71 -26.03 -0.02
CA TRP A 54 0.94 -27.01 0.75
C TRP A 54 -0.10 -27.73 -0.11
N GLY A 55 -0.83 -26.99 -0.94
CA GLY A 55 -1.76 -27.55 -1.93
C GLY A 55 -1.07 -28.45 -2.95
N LEU A 56 0.09 -28.03 -3.46
CA LEU A 56 0.90 -28.81 -4.40
C LEU A 56 1.39 -30.13 -3.78
N VAL A 57 1.91 -30.09 -2.56
CA VAL A 57 2.36 -31.28 -1.82
C VAL A 57 1.19 -32.23 -1.58
N LYS A 58 0.02 -31.72 -1.16
CA LYS A 58 -1.20 -32.52 -1.00
C LYS A 58 -1.63 -33.14 -2.33
N TYR A 59 -1.57 -32.39 -3.42
CA TYR A 59 -1.92 -32.88 -4.76
C TYR A 59 -0.99 -34.03 -5.21
N ILE A 60 0.32 -33.88 -5.04
CA ILE A 60 1.30 -34.91 -5.42
C ILE A 60 1.15 -36.17 -4.56
N GLN A 61 0.97 -36.03 -3.23
CA GLN A 61 0.75 -37.17 -2.33
C GLN A 61 -0.56 -37.91 -2.60
N SER A 62 -1.52 -37.24 -3.22
CA SER A 62 -2.82 -37.82 -3.57
C SER A 62 -2.81 -38.59 -4.89
N ALA A 63 -1.64 -38.83 -5.49
CA ALA A 63 -1.51 -39.60 -6.72
C ALA A 63 -2.13 -41.01 -6.55
N GLY A 64 -3.31 -41.22 -7.15
CA GLY A 64 -4.08 -42.46 -7.07
C GLY A 64 -5.43 -42.33 -6.38
N ASP A 65 -5.71 -41.21 -5.71
CA ASP A 65 -6.99 -40.92 -5.05
C ASP A 65 -7.61 -39.62 -5.64
N PRO A 66 -8.60 -39.74 -6.53
CA PRO A 66 -9.15 -38.59 -7.25
C PRO A 66 -9.82 -37.56 -6.32
N GLU A 67 -10.33 -38.00 -5.17
CA GLU A 67 -11.02 -37.13 -4.22
C GLU A 67 -10.01 -36.24 -3.48
N LYS A 68 -8.90 -36.82 -3.00
CA LYS A 68 -7.81 -36.06 -2.35
C LYS A 68 -7.02 -35.19 -3.34
N ALA A 69 -6.93 -35.62 -4.59
CA ALA A 69 -6.33 -34.81 -5.65
C ALA A 69 -7.17 -33.56 -5.95
N SER A 70 -8.51 -33.66 -5.92
CA SER A 70 -9.41 -32.52 -6.08
C SER A 70 -9.21 -31.46 -4.99
N ASP A 71 -9.06 -31.90 -3.75
CA ASP A 71 -8.76 -31.04 -2.61
C ASP A 71 -7.43 -30.28 -2.77
N GLY A 72 -6.35 -31.01 -3.07
CA GLY A 72 -5.03 -30.41 -3.27
C GLY A 72 -5.03 -29.39 -4.41
N LYS A 73 -5.74 -29.72 -5.50
CA LYS A 73 -5.93 -28.82 -6.65
C LYS A 73 -6.71 -27.56 -6.27
N SER A 74 -7.75 -27.68 -5.46
CA SER A 74 -8.54 -26.52 -5.00
C SER A 74 -7.69 -25.57 -4.17
N ILE A 75 -6.91 -26.10 -3.21
CA ILE A 75 -5.97 -25.30 -2.40
C ILE A 75 -4.93 -24.59 -3.30
N MET A 76 -4.40 -25.30 -4.29
CA MET A 76 -3.45 -24.74 -5.25
C MET A 76 -4.07 -23.58 -6.05
N ILE A 77 -5.31 -23.74 -6.54
CA ILE A 77 -6.02 -22.68 -7.27
C ILE A 77 -6.25 -21.46 -6.38
N TYR A 78 -6.71 -21.64 -5.14
CA TYR A 78 -6.89 -20.52 -4.22
C TYR A 78 -5.58 -19.79 -3.91
N GLY A 79 -4.47 -20.53 -3.78
CA GLY A 79 -3.13 -19.95 -3.65
C GLY A 79 -2.75 -19.10 -4.86
N ILE A 80 -2.93 -19.61 -6.09
CA ILE A 80 -2.64 -18.88 -7.34
C ILE A 80 -3.50 -17.61 -7.43
N VAL A 81 -4.80 -17.71 -7.14
CA VAL A 81 -5.72 -16.57 -7.22
C VAL A 81 -5.30 -15.48 -6.24
N ALA A 82 -4.94 -15.84 -5.00
CA ALA A 82 -4.44 -14.88 -4.02
C ALA A 82 -3.15 -14.19 -4.49
N LEU A 83 -2.19 -14.95 -5.01
CA LEU A 83 -0.94 -14.41 -5.56
C LEU A 83 -1.18 -13.49 -6.75
N PHE A 84 -2.09 -13.88 -7.64
CA PHE A 84 -2.44 -13.09 -8.82
C PHE A 84 -3.07 -11.75 -8.42
N VAL A 85 -4.03 -11.74 -7.50
CA VAL A 85 -4.67 -10.51 -7.03
C VAL A 85 -3.64 -9.59 -6.36
N MET A 86 -2.77 -10.12 -5.50
CA MET A 86 -1.72 -9.33 -4.85
C MET A 86 -0.76 -8.71 -5.87
N ALA A 87 -0.30 -9.49 -6.86
CA ALA A 87 0.57 -8.99 -7.92
C ALA A 87 -0.13 -7.97 -8.82
N ALA A 88 -1.41 -8.19 -9.14
CA ALA A 88 -2.21 -7.28 -9.96
C ALA A 88 -2.45 -5.94 -9.27
N VAL A 89 -2.73 -5.93 -7.96
CA VAL A 89 -2.88 -4.69 -7.18
C VAL A 89 -1.59 -3.90 -7.16
N TRP A 90 -0.44 -4.53 -6.85
CA TRP A 90 0.86 -3.84 -6.88
C TRP A 90 1.24 -3.33 -8.27
N GLY A 91 1.04 -4.16 -9.30
CA GLY A 91 1.29 -3.75 -10.69
C GLY A 91 0.41 -2.57 -11.10
N LEU A 92 -0.86 -2.57 -10.71
CA LEU A 92 -1.77 -1.46 -10.98
C LEU A 92 -1.37 -0.21 -10.19
N VAL A 93 -1.04 -0.33 -8.90
CA VAL A 93 -0.55 0.78 -8.08
C VAL A 93 0.68 1.41 -8.72
N GLU A 94 1.67 0.62 -9.13
CA GLU A 94 2.89 1.09 -9.79
C GLU A 94 2.59 1.79 -11.13
N LEU A 95 1.68 1.23 -11.94
CA LEU A 95 1.26 1.84 -13.20
C LEU A 95 0.57 3.19 -12.97
N LEU A 96 -0.32 3.27 -11.97
CA LEU A 96 -1.02 4.50 -11.62
C LEU A 96 -0.04 5.53 -11.02
N SER A 97 0.85 5.13 -10.12
CA SER A 97 1.90 6.00 -9.57
C SER A 97 2.80 6.55 -10.66
N ASN A 98 3.26 5.72 -11.60
CA ASN A 98 4.10 6.20 -12.70
C ASN A 98 3.37 7.13 -13.66
N THR A 99 2.07 6.90 -13.89
CA THR A 99 1.26 7.71 -14.81
C THR A 99 0.84 9.05 -14.19
N PHE A 100 0.43 9.06 -12.92
CA PHE A 100 -0.13 10.25 -12.26
C PHE A 100 0.88 11.01 -11.39
N VAL A 101 1.92 10.34 -10.89
CA VAL A 101 2.96 10.93 -10.01
C VAL A 101 4.32 11.00 -10.71
N GLY A 102 4.62 10.06 -11.62
CA GLY A 102 5.97 9.82 -12.16
C GLY A 102 6.25 10.25 -13.61
N ALA A 103 5.27 10.74 -14.38
CA ALA A 103 5.50 11.19 -15.75
C ALA A 103 6.00 12.66 -15.80
N GLY A 104 7.15 12.96 -15.20
CA GLY A 104 7.82 14.27 -15.35
C GLY A 104 8.57 14.84 -14.14
N GLY A 105 8.56 14.17 -12.99
CA GLY A 105 9.09 14.72 -11.73
C GLY A 105 10.60 14.60 -11.46
N ARG A 106 11.42 14.17 -12.43
CA ARG A 106 12.87 14.36 -12.31
C ARG A 106 13.18 15.82 -12.55
N ALA A 107 13.19 16.62 -11.49
CA ALA A 107 13.79 17.95 -11.54
C ALA A 107 15.20 17.78 -12.15
N PRO A 108 15.55 18.55 -13.21
CA PRO A 108 16.87 18.51 -13.79
C PRO A 108 17.91 18.62 -12.67
N ASN A 109 18.83 17.65 -12.59
CA ASN A 109 19.91 17.75 -11.63
C ASN A 109 20.69 19.03 -11.99
N PRO A 110 20.87 19.99 -11.07
CA PRO A 110 21.58 21.22 -11.38
C PRO A 110 22.98 20.99 -11.97
N ALA A 111 23.59 19.83 -11.70
CA ALA A 111 24.85 19.39 -12.29
C ALA A 111 24.80 19.09 -13.80
N ASP A 112 23.62 18.80 -14.35
CA ASP A 112 23.40 18.59 -15.79
C ASP A 112 23.30 19.91 -16.57
N LEU A 113 23.15 21.04 -15.86
CA LEU A 113 23.09 22.38 -16.43
C LEU A 113 24.45 23.10 -16.46
N LEU A 114 25.49 22.49 -15.88
CA LEU A 114 26.83 23.06 -15.90
C LEU A 114 27.54 22.65 -17.21
N PRO A 115 27.99 23.62 -18.04
CA PRO A 115 28.88 23.32 -19.15
C PRO A 115 30.21 22.79 -18.58
N ARG A 116 30.60 21.59 -19.04
CA ARG A 116 31.85 20.91 -18.65
C ARG A 116 33.07 21.53 -19.29
#